data_AF-A0A4P9WWX1-F1
#
_entry.id   AF-A0A4P9WWX1-F1
#
_cell.length_a   1.000
_cell.length_b   1.000
_cell.length_c   1.000
_cell.angle_alpha   90.00
_cell.angle_beta   90.00
_cell.angle_gamma   90.00
#
_symmetry.space_group_name_H-M   'P 1'
#
loop_
_entity.id
_entity.type
_entity.pdbx_description
1 polymer ?
#
loop_
_entity_poly.entity_id
_entity_poly.type
_entity_poly.pdbx_seq_one_letter_code
_entity_poly.pdbx_strand_id
1 'polypeptide(L)' 'TFDVHYDDTTESITALVIATDRFDLVLGRTWLKKHNPLVDWVKNEVTLNIDGRMQKIKAVATD' A
#
# COMPACT_ATOMS: atom_id res chain seq x y z
N THR A 1 10.82 -0.91 -11.70
CA THR A 1 10.01 0.14 -11.05
C THR A 1 8.64 0.10 -11.68
N PHE A 2 7.58 0.32 -10.92
CA PHE A 2 6.22 0.45 -11.44
C PHE A 2 5.44 1.44 -10.58
N ASP A 3 4.36 1.97 -11.11
CA ASP A 3 3.55 2.96 -10.42
C ASP A 3 2.40 2.28 -9.67
N VAL A 4 2.25 2.64 -8.40
CA VAL A 4 1.10 2.27 -7.57
C VAL A 4 0.17 3.46 -7.51
N HIS A 5 -1.06 3.25 -7.96
CA HIS A 5 -2.12 4.24 -7.88
C HIS A 5 -2.94 3.99 -6.62
N TYR A 6 -2.87 4.94 -5.68
CA TYR A 6 -3.85 5.14 -4.62
C TYR A 6 -4.94 6.10 -5.15
N ASP A 7 -6.15 6.07 -4.58
CA ASP A 7 -7.32 6.84 -5.04
C ASP A 7 -6.99 8.20 -5.70
N ASP A 8 -6.32 9.08 -4.95
CA ASP A 8 -5.97 10.45 -5.37
C ASP A 8 -4.47 10.64 -5.68
N THR A 9 -3.62 9.62 -5.54
CA THR A 9 -2.16 9.80 -5.54
C THR A 9 -1.43 8.63 -6.19
N THR A 10 -0.40 8.93 -6.97
CA THR A 10 0.45 7.90 -7.60
C THR A 10 1.84 7.94 -7.02
N GLU A 11 2.39 6.76 -6.71
CA GLU A 11 3.76 6.60 -6.21
C GLU A 11 4.53 5.63 -7.11
N SER A 12 5.74 6.01 -7.54
CA SER A 12 6.64 5.08 -8.24
C SER A 12 7.46 4.27 -7.25
N ILE A 13 7.41 2.94 -7.35
CA ILE A 13 8.03 2.01 -6.41
C ILE A 13 9.00 1.07 -7.14
N THR A 14 10.19 0.91 -6.56
CA THR A 14 11.14 -0.13 -6.96
C THR A 14 10.93 -1.37 -6.10
N ALA A 15 10.48 -2.47 -6.70
CA ALA A 15 10.32 -3.76 -6.02
C ALA A 15 11.33 -4.79 -6.53
N LEU A 16 11.60 -5.78 -5.68
CA LEU A 16 12.26 -7.02 -6.09
C LEU A 16 11.22 -7.91 -6.79
N VAL A 17 11.56 -8.41 -7.98
CA VAL A 17 10.70 -9.35 -8.71
C VAL A 17 11.07 -10.77 -8.31
N ILE A 18 10.11 -11.49 -7.74
CA ILE A 18 10.22 -12.90 -7.38
C ILE A 18 8.97 -13.63 -7.84
N ALA A 19 9.08 -14.92 -8.16
CA ALA A 19 7.92 -15.76 -8.40
C ALA A 19 7.18 -15.98 -7.08
N THR A 20 5.92 -15.57 -7.01
CA THR A 20 5.02 -15.79 -5.87
C THR A 20 3.72 -16.40 -6.39
N ASP A 21 3.16 -17.34 -5.65
CA ASP A 21 1.93 -18.05 -5.96
C ASP A 21 0.69 -17.42 -5.30
N ARG A 22 0.88 -16.46 -4.37
CA ARG A 22 -0.20 -15.95 -3.50
C ARG A 22 -0.52 -14.48 -3.65
N PHE A 23 0.47 -13.65 -3.96
CA PHE A 23 0.31 -12.20 -3.97
C PHE A 23 1.05 -11.58 -5.14
N ASP A 24 0.38 -10.68 -5.86
CA ASP A 24 0.99 -9.90 -6.93
C ASP A 24 1.99 -8.88 -6.41
N LEU A 25 1.76 -8.36 -5.19
CA LEU A 25 2.60 -7.36 -4.55
C LEU A 25 2.66 -7.55 -3.03
N VAL A 26 3.88 -7.52 -2.49
CA VAL A 26 4.13 -7.50 -1.05
C VAL A 26 4.77 -6.16 -0.66
N LEU A 27 4.04 -5.37 0.14
CA LEU A 27 4.52 -4.11 0.69
C LEU A 27 5.37 -4.38 1.94
N GLY A 28 6.68 -4.52 1.73
CA GLY A 28 7.63 -4.87 2.78
C GLY A 28 8.00 -3.73 3.74
N ARG A 29 8.95 -4.02 4.64
CA ARG A 29 9.37 -3.11 5.72
C ARG A 29 9.80 -1.72 5.25
N THR A 30 10.44 -1.61 4.09
CA THR A 30 10.86 -0.31 3.53
C THR A 30 9.66 0.59 3.27
N TRP A 31 8.61 0.04 2.65
CA TRP A 31 7.37 0.77 2.39
C TRP A 31 6.64 1.12 3.69
N LEU A 32 6.57 0.17 4.64
CA LEU A 32 5.95 0.40 5.95
C LEU A 32 6.63 1.53 6.75
N LYS A 33 7.96 1.62 6.71
CA LYS A 33 8.69 2.70 7.38
C LYS A 33 8.47 4.07 6.74
N LYS A 34 8.34 4.11 5.41
CA LYS A 34 8.13 5.35 4.67
C LYS A 34 6.77 5.96 4.99
N HIS A 35 5.72 5.14 4.93
CA HIS A 35 4.34 5.61 5.03
C HIS A 35 3.76 5.52 6.44
N ASN A 36 4.37 4.73 7.32
CA ASN A 36 3.92 4.44 8.69
C ASN A 36 2.39 4.27 8.77
N PRO A 37 1.81 3.33 8.00
CA PRO A 37 0.37 3.26 7.83
C PRO A 37 -0.33 2.92 9.14
N LEU A 38 -1.50 3.50 9.34
CA LEU A 38 -2.44 3.04 10.36
C LEU A 38 -3.34 1.96 9.74
N VAL A 39 -3.27 0.75 10.30
CA VAL A 39 -4.14 -0.36 9.87
C VAL A 39 -5.30 -0.50 10.86
N ASP A 40 -6.51 -0.24 10.40
CA ASP A 40 -7.75 -0.44 11.16
C ASP A 40 -8.44 -1.73 10.71
N TRP A 41 -8.20 -2.80 11.46
CA TRP A 41 -8.77 -4.13 11.19
C TRP A 41 -10.27 -4.20 11.42
N VAL A 42 -10.83 -3.33 12.28
CA VAL A 42 -12.27 -3.31 12.57
C VAL A 42 -13.04 -2.68 11.43
N LYS A 43 -12.47 -1.63 10.82
CA LYS A 43 -13.06 -0.95 9.65
C LYS A 43 -12.64 -1.55 8.31
N ASN A 44 -11.67 -2.47 8.30
CA ASN A 44 -11.02 -2.97 7.09
C ASN A 44 -10.44 -1.84 6.23
N GLU A 45 -9.73 -0.90 6.88
CA GLU A 45 -9.16 0.29 6.24
C GLU A 45 -7.66 0.39 6.53
N VAL A 46 -6.90 0.88 5.54
CA VAL A 46 -5.51 1.32 5.73
C VAL A 46 -5.47 2.84 5.55
N THR A 47 -4.79 3.56 6.43
CA THR A 47 -4.57 5.00 6.26
C THR A 47 -3.09 5.28 6.08
N LEU A 48 -2.72 5.91 4.97
CA LEU A 48 -1.37 6.38 4.67
C LEU A 48 -1.17 7.80 5.13
N ASN A 49 0.05 8.12 5.56
CA ASN A 49 0.51 9.50 5.67
C ASN A 49 1.36 9.82 4.44
N ILE A 50 0.80 10.57 3.49
CA ILE A 50 1.49 11.03 2.29
C ILE A 50 1.68 12.53 2.42
N ASP A 51 2.93 12.97 2.61
CA ASP A 51 3.32 14.38 2.72
C ASP A 51 2.51 15.17 3.77
N GLY A 52 2.15 14.53 4.89
CA GLY A 52 1.36 15.14 5.96
C GLY A 52 -0.16 15.03 5.77
N ARG A 53 -0.62 14.47 4.63
CA ARG A 53 -2.04 14.19 4.38
C ARG A 53 -2.35 12.74 4.72
N MET A 54 -3.38 12.55 5.55
CA MET A 54 -3.91 11.23 5.86
C MET A 54 -4.87 10.78 4.74
N GLN A 55 -4.48 9.75 3.99
CA GLN A 55 -5.28 9.18 2.91
C GLN A 55 -5.73 7.77 3.27
N LYS A 56 -7.03 7.54 3.22
CA LYS A 56 -7.60 6.21 3.42
C LYS A 56 -7.55 5.43 2.11
N ILE A 57 -7.09 4.20 2.20
CA ILE A 57 -7.20 3.21 1.14
C ILE A 57 -8.10 2.10 1.64
N LYS A 58 -9.14 1.79 0.86
CA LYS A 58 -9.98 0.64 1.12
C LYS A 58 -9.34 -0.60 0.51
N ALA A 59 -9.12 -1.62 1.33
CA ALA A 59 -8.80 -2.93 0.81
C ALA A 59 -10.06 -3.50 0.15
N VAL A 60 -10.12 -3.50 -1.17
CA VAL A 60 -11.17 -4.21 -1.91
C VAL A 60 -10.72 -5.67 -1.99
N ALA A 61 -11.38 -6.54 -1.21
CA ALA A 61 -11.30 -7.96 -1.46
C ALA A 61 -12.13 -8.23 -2.73
N THR A 62 -11.46 -8.66 -3.80
CA THR A 62 -12.14 -9.24 -4.96
C THR A 62 -12.34 -10.72 -4.69
N ASP A 63 -13.60 -11.15 -4.70
CA ASP A 63 -14.01 -12.56 -4.64
C ASP A 63 -13.56 -13.36 -5.87
#